data_AF-A0A9W9XND3-F1
#
_entry.id   AF-A0A9W9XND3-F1
#
_cell.length_a   1.000
_cell.length_b   1.000
_cell.length_c   1.000
_cell.angle_alpha   90.00
_cell.angle_beta   90.00
_cell.angle_gamma   90.00
#
_symmetry.space_group_name_H-M   'P 1'
#
loop_
_entity.id
_entity.type
_entity.pdbx_description
1 polymer ?
#
loop_
_entity_poly.entity_id
_entity_poly.type
_entity_poly.pdbx_seq_one_letter_code
_entity_poly.pdbx_strand_id
1 'polypeptide(L)'
;MELPIEQVFETREQLLASKQQYALSHGYAITTIRSTKDKNITLGCDRGGVYHDRIKAPDGAKRRKTSTKRIGCPFRLYGKRLASNQWHIEGIL
;
A
#
# COMPACT_ATOMS: atom_id res chain seq x y z
N MET A 1 -20.58 -5.36 0.12
CA MET A 1 -19.29 -4.77 0.55
C MET A 1 -19.47 -3.27 0.50
N GLU A 2 -19.80 -2.67 1.64
CA GLU A 2 -19.99 -1.23 1.73
C GLU A 2 -18.60 -0.60 1.87
N LEU A 3 -18.17 0.10 0.81
CA LEU A 3 -16.89 0.81 0.79
C LEU A 3 -17.01 1.96 1.80
N PRO A 4 -16.14 2.07 2.83
CA PRO A 4 -16.17 3.21 3.72
C PRO A 4 -15.73 4.44 2.92
N ILE A 5 -16.73 5.19 2.46
CA ILE A 5 -16.97 6.61 2.70
C ILE A 5 -15.68 7.38 2.94
N GLU A 6 -15.40 8.33 2.04
CA GLU A 6 -14.42 9.40 2.19
C GLU A 6 -14.17 9.76 3.67
N GLN A 7 -12.96 9.45 4.15
CA GLN A 7 -12.56 9.69 5.54
C GLN A 7 -11.46 10.75 5.58
N VAL A 8 -11.67 11.72 6.46
CA VAL A 8 -10.73 12.78 6.77
C VAL A 8 -10.06 12.45 8.11
N PHE A 9 -8.74 12.62 8.17
CA PHE A 9 -7.92 12.38 9.36
C PHE A 9 -7.15 13.64 9.71
N GLU A 10 -6.90 13.89 10.99
CA GLU A 10 -6.12 15.06 11.41
C GLU A 10 -4.64 14.87 11.07
N THR A 11 -4.13 13.65 11.24
CA THR A 11 -2.73 13.31 11.02
C THR A 11 -2.56 12.14 10.05
N ARG A 12 -1.38 12.06 9.47
CA ARG A 12 -0.97 10.95 8.60
C ARG A 12 -0.97 9.63 9.38
N GLU A 13 -0.57 9.68 10.64
CA GLU A 13 -0.45 8.55 11.54
C GLU A 13 -1.82 7.97 11.87
N GLN A 14 -2.82 8.84 12.08
CA GLN A 14 -4.21 8.43 12.31
C GLN A 14 -4.81 7.76 11.06
N LEU A 15 -4.54 8.29 9.87
CA LEU A 15 -4.92 7.67 8.59
C LEU A 15 -4.31 6.27 8.48
N LEU A 16 -3.00 6.14 8.73
CA LEU A 16 -2.29 4.87 8.66
C LEU A 16 -2.84 3.84 9.63
N ALA A 17 -2.99 4.20 10.91
CA ALA A 17 -3.49 3.32 11.95
C ALA A 17 -4.89 2.80 11.61
N SER A 18 -5.80 3.70 11.21
CA SER A 18 -7.17 3.34 10.81
C SER A 18 -7.17 2.33 9.65
N LYS A 19 -6.41 2.60 8.57
CA LYS A 19 -6.40 1.71 7.41
C LYS A 19 -5.67 0.41 7.66
N GLN A 20 -4.64 0.40 8.49
CA GLN A 20 -3.95 -0.82 8.91
C GLN A 20 -4.85 -1.71 9.76
N GLN A 21 -5.55 -1.13 10.74
CA GLN A 21 -6.51 -1.87 11.57
C GLN A 21 -7.65 -2.47 10.73
N TYR A 22 -8.18 -1.71 9.77
CA TYR A 22 -9.18 -2.20 8.82
C TYR A 22 -8.63 -3.36 7.98
N ALA A 23 -7.43 -3.24 7.43
CA ALA A 23 -6.82 -4.32 6.65
C ALA A 23 -6.67 -5.60 7.48
N LEU A 24 -6.16 -5.46 8.71
CA LEU A 24 -5.94 -6.59 9.63
C LEU A 24 -7.25 -7.31 9.96
N SER A 25 -8.34 -6.58 10.20
CA SER A 25 -9.65 -7.21 10.47
C SER A 25 -10.21 -7.97 9.27
N HIS A 26 -9.75 -7.67 8.06
CA HIS A 26 -10.14 -8.35 6.82
C HIS A 26 -9.11 -9.41 6.37
N GLY A 27 -8.09 -9.69 7.18
CA GLY A 27 -7.13 -10.78 6.92
C GLY A 27 -6.02 -10.44 5.91
N TYR A 28 -5.80 -9.16 5.61
CA TYR A 28 -4.67 -8.71 4.80
C TYR A 28 -3.88 -7.60 5.49
N ALA A 29 -2.68 -7.32 5.00
CA ALA A 29 -1.89 -6.20 5.49
C ALA A 29 -1.68 -5.18 4.37
N ILE A 30 -1.52 -3.90 4.76
CA ILE A 30 -1.17 -2.82 3.84
C ILE A 30 0.14 -2.18 4.27
N THR A 31 0.92 -1.75 3.28
CA THR A 31 2.23 -1.15 3.43
C THR A 31 2.30 0.16 2.64
N THR A 32 3.24 1.04 2.99
CA THR A 32 3.46 2.28 2.23
C THR A 32 4.27 1.95 0.97
N ILE A 33 3.69 2.20 -0.21
CA ILE A 33 4.38 2.01 -1.49
C ILE A 33 5.22 3.24 -1.84
N ARG A 34 4.62 4.42 -1.73
CA ARG A 34 5.26 5.71 -2.01
C ARG A 34 4.64 6.78 -1.12
N SER A 35 5.43 7.77 -0.77
CA SER A 35 4.94 8.92 -0.02
C SER A 35 5.77 10.15 -0.35
N THR A 36 5.11 11.28 -0.48
CA THR A 36 5.73 12.60 -0.47
C THR A 36 5.32 13.29 0.82
N LYS A 37 6.31 13.67 1.63
CA LYS A 37 6.10 14.34 2.92
C LYS A 37 5.18 15.55 2.72
N ASP A 38 4.19 15.68 3.61
CA ASP A 38 3.24 16.79 3.63
C ASP A 38 2.42 16.98 2.33
N LYS A 39 2.36 15.96 1.47
CA LYS A 39 1.63 16.03 0.20
C LYS A 39 0.73 14.83 -0.03
N ASN A 40 1.30 13.62 -0.05
CA ASN A 40 0.53 12.41 -0.36
C ASN A 40 1.19 11.13 0.14
N ILE A 41 0.38 10.08 0.18
CA ILE A 41 0.78 8.72 0.50
C ILE A 41 0.02 7.76 -0.41
N THR A 42 0.68 6.69 -0.84
CA THR A 42 0.04 5.55 -1.50
C THR A 42 0.33 4.32 -0.66
N LEU A 43 -0.74 3.70 -0.18
CA LEU A 43 -0.69 2.41 0.49
C LEU A 43 -1.00 1.31 -0.54
N GLY A 44 -0.55 0.10 -0.27
CA GLY A 44 -1.01 -1.07 -1.02
C GLY A 44 -0.75 -2.35 -0.27
N CYS A 45 -1.22 -3.46 -0.81
CA CYS A 45 -1.15 -4.77 -0.16
C CYS A 45 0.31 -5.18 0.14
N ASP A 46 0.54 -5.84 1.29
CA ASP A 46 1.83 -6.43 1.65
C ASP A 46 2.33 -7.46 0.62
N ARG A 47 1.39 -8.09 -0.09
CA ARG A 47 1.61 -9.04 -1.18
C ARG A 47 1.62 -8.39 -2.57
N GLY A 48 1.65 -7.06 -2.64
CA GLY A 48 1.72 -6.30 -3.88
C GLY A 48 3.08 -6.34 -4.57
N GLY A 49 3.10 -5.92 -5.84
CA GLY A 49 4.31 -5.78 -6.65
C GLY A 49 4.82 -7.08 -7.25
N VAL A 50 5.81 -6.94 -8.14
CA VAL A 50 6.45 -8.05 -8.87
C VAL A 50 7.93 -8.08 -8.50
N TYR A 51 8.53 -9.27 -8.55
CA TYR A 51 9.99 -9.38 -8.45
C TYR A 51 10.61 -8.94 -9.75
N HIS A 52 11.51 -7.98 -9.67
CA HIS A 52 12.39 -7.65 -10.79
C HIS A 52 13.73 -8.35 -10.57
N ASP A 53 14.17 -9.04 -11.60
CA ASP A 53 15.48 -9.66 -11.64
C ASP A 53 16.56 -8.59 -11.67
N ARG A 54 17.22 -8.41 -10.52
CA ARG A 54 18.34 -7.46 -10.39
C ARG A 54 19.66 -8.06 -10.82
N ILE A 55 19.76 -9.37 -10.73
CA ILE A 55 20.90 -10.14 -11.19
C ILE A 55 20.54 -10.52 -12.62
N LYS A 56 21.23 -9.95 -13.61
CA LYS A 56 21.15 -10.35 -15.04
C LYS A 56 21.70 -11.77 -15.22
N ALA A 57 21.17 -12.71 -14.46
CA ALA A 57 21.62 -14.08 -14.46
C ALA A 57 21.35 -14.66 -15.85
N PRO A 58 22.32 -15.39 -16.43
CA PRO A 58 22.12 -16.06 -17.71
C PRO A 58 20.93 -17.02 -17.63
N ASP A 59 20.30 -17.24 -18.78
CA ASP A 59 19.16 -18.14 -18.89
C ASP A 59 19.53 -19.55 -18.36
N GLY A 60 18.62 -20.18 -17.63
CA GLY A 60 18.85 -21.47 -16.97
C GLY A 60 19.63 -21.45 -15.65
N ALA A 61 20.11 -20.29 -15.16
CA ALA A 61 20.78 -20.23 -13.86
C ALA A 61 19.83 -20.62 -12.71
N LYS A 62 20.23 -21.58 -11.87
CA LYS A 62 19.46 -22.01 -10.69
C LYS A 62 19.30 -20.83 -9.73
N ARG A 63 18.05 -20.43 -9.50
CA ARG A 63 17.71 -19.41 -8.50
C ARG A 63 17.11 -20.05 -7.26
N ARG A 64 17.43 -19.47 -6.09
CA ARG A 64 16.75 -19.86 -4.85
C ARG A 64 15.28 -19.51 -4.99
N LYS A 65 14.41 -20.53 -4.98
CA LYS A 65 12.97 -20.34 -4.84
C LYS A 65 12.71 -19.84 -3.42
N THR A 66 12.65 -18.52 -3.24
CA THR A 66 12.24 -17.93 -1.98
C THR A 66 10.71 -17.96 -1.92
N SER A 67 10.15 -18.42 -0.81
CA SER A 67 8.70 -18.42 -0.51
C SER A 67 8.20 -17.00 -0.29
N THR A 68 8.36 -16.16 -1.29
CA THR A 68 7.93 -14.78 -1.23
C THR A 68 6.45 -14.68 -1.54
N LYS A 69 5.74 -13.88 -0.75
CA LYS A 69 4.28 -13.78 -0.80
C LYS A 69 3.78 -12.77 -1.82
N ARG A 70 4.64 -12.17 -2.66
CA ARG A 70 4.19 -11.18 -3.65
C ARG A 70 3.44 -11.90 -4.75
N ILE A 71 2.13 -11.67 -4.80
CA ILE A 71 1.23 -12.24 -5.81
C ILE A 71 0.83 -11.21 -6.87
N GLY A 72 1.47 -10.05 -6.88
CA GLY A 72 1.11 -8.95 -7.77
C GLY A 72 -0.24 -8.31 -7.43
N CYS A 73 -0.64 -8.31 -6.14
CA CYS A 73 -1.90 -7.70 -5.72
C CYS A 73 -1.98 -6.24 -6.22
N PRO A 74 -3.01 -5.88 -7.02
CA PRO A 74 -3.09 -4.56 -7.64
C PRO A 74 -3.56 -3.49 -6.65
N PHE A 75 -4.25 -3.89 -5.57
CA PHE A 75 -4.87 -2.99 -4.61
C PHE A 75 -3.92 -1.92 -4.10
N ARG A 76 -4.32 -0.67 -4.32
CA ARG A 76 -3.67 0.52 -3.81
C ARG A 76 -4.70 1.44 -3.19
N LEU A 77 -4.27 2.25 -2.25
CA LEU A 77 -5.09 3.29 -1.63
C LEU A 77 -4.33 4.61 -1.69
N TYR A 78 -4.97 5.65 -2.21
CA TYR A 78 -4.35 6.97 -2.28
C TYR A 78 -4.85 7.89 -1.16
N GLY A 79 -3.91 8.52 -0.47
CA GLY A 79 -4.17 9.56 0.52
C GLY A 79 -3.46 10.85 0.16
N LYS A 80 -4.11 12.00 0.31
CA LYS A 80 -3.55 13.33 0.09
C LYS A 80 -3.76 14.24 1.28
N ARG A 81 -2.84 15.18 1.49
CA ARG A 81 -3.01 16.26 2.45
C ARG A 81 -3.83 17.38 1.79
N LEU A 82 -4.91 17.78 2.44
CA LEU A 82 -5.78 18.89 2.05
C LEU A 82 -5.18 20.23 2.48
N ALA A 83 -5.69 21.33 1.91
CA ALA A 83 -5.32 22.68 2.31
C ALA A 83 -5.65 22.96 3.79
N SER A 84 -6.63 22.26 4.38
CA SER A 84 -6.98 22.31 5.81
C SER A 84 -5.96 21.61 6.72
N ASN A 85 -4.83 21.15 6.19
CA ASN A 85 -3.83 20.30 6.87
C ASN A 85 -4.32 18.91 7.28
N GLN A 86 -5.54 18.55 6.92
CA GLN A 86 -6.09 17.22 7.15
C GLN A 86 -5.72 16.26 6.03
N TRP A 87 -5.83 14.97 6.29
CA TRP A 87 -5.54 13.90 5.35
C TRP A 87 -6.83 13.27 4.84
N HIS A 88 -6.96 13.16 3.52
CA HIS A 88 -8.13 12.59 2.86
C HIS A 88 -7.74 11.38 2.03
N ILE A 89 -8.61 10.37 1.99
CA ILE A 89 -8.45 9.18 1.14
C ILE A 89 -9.30 9.35 -0.12
N GLU A 90 -8.65 9.33 -1.28
CA GLU A 90 -9.30 9.65 -2.57
C GLU A 90 -9.73 8.41 -3.37
N GLY A 91 -9.44 7.20 -2.88
CA GLY A 91 -9.96 5.96 -3.47
C GLY A 91 -8.95 4.81 -3.60
N ILE A 92 -9.46 3.71 -4.16
CA ILE A 92 -8.71 2.48 -4.46
C ILE A 92 -8.20 2.56 -5.91
N LEU A 93 -6.89 2.34 -6.10
CA LEU A 93 -6.22 2.22 -7.40
C LEU A 93 -5.89 0.75 -7.72
#